data_AF-A0AA39EUU5-F1
#
_entry.id   AF-A0AA39EUU5-F1
#
_cell.length_a   1.000
_cell.length_b   1.000
_cell.length_c   1.000
_cell.angle_alpha   90.00
_cell.angle_beta   90.00
_cell.angle_gamma   90.00
#
_symmetry.space_group_name_H-M   'P 1'
#
loop_
_entity.id
_entity.type
_entity.pdbx_description
1 polymer ?
#
loop_
_entity_poly.entity_id
_entity_poly.type
_entity_poly.pdbx_seq_one_letter_code
_entity_poly.pdbx_strand_id
1 'polypeptide(L)'
;KGNTPLHYAARAECTEAVRMLLELGSYLGHLNILGVPPIAHINQEILHKHFDECLQSNNECTDEYEINFDYTCLIPQTTSPSEHEEIRYDSLLRRNSVMKLPLNPEMYVVHYIALDRSLKNLLKHPLLSSGSENNDFPNPGQSLFKTIIMVTGEFNATDIPFVLHPVFSHIVFILFVFLIAIVLFNLLIGLAVSDTADILSKAELVGLISRTKLICYAENIVLGSSIMKSPKCWNMLYKNQIFRIKFFAQRVLLFPHYLLQAKIIVKPYKDNKIYIFACNDEACNNTSLKMDPKIISKSRQILSARGKITEYEKIMNALQKLELDVINLTDIMNSLQSTADHNK
;
A
#
# COMPACT_ATOMS: atom_id res chain seq x y z
N LYS A 1 -44.36 -37.84 -32.60
CA LYS A 1 -45.73 -37.43 -32.21
C LYS A 1 -45.63 -36.67 -30.88
N GLY A 2 -46.45 -35.64 -30.65
CA GLY A 2 -46.36 -34.78 -29.46
C GLY A 2 -45.26 -33.70 -29.50
N ASN A 3 -44.70 -33.40 -30.68
CA ASN A 3 -43.75 -32.30 -30.86
C ASN A 3 -44.51 -31.00 -31.11
N THR A 4 -44.14 -29.93 -30.43
CA THR A 4 -44.62 -28.57 -30.73
C THR A 4 -43.90 -27.98 -31.96
N PRO A 5 -44.41 -26.91 -32.57
CA PRO A 5 -43.70 -26.18 -33.63
C PRO A 5 -42.26 -25.83 -33.23
N LEU A 6 -42.04 -25.46 -31.96
CA LEU A 6 -40.71 -25.16 -31.43
C LEU A 6 -39.77 -26.38 -31.44
N HIS A 7 -40.26 -27.60 -31.19
CA HIS A 7 -39.43 -28.80 -31.33
C HIS A 7 -38.96 -29.01 -32.76
N TYR A 8 -39.84 -28.75 -33.74
CA TYR A 8 -39.49 -28.90 -35.15
C TYR A 8 -38.49 -27.84 -35.59
N ALA A 9 -38.67 -26.58 -35.16
CA ALA A 9 -37.75 -25.49 -35.43
C ALA A 9 -36.37 -25.72 -34.80
N ALA A 10 -36.32 -26.12 -33.53
CA ALA A 10 -35.09 -26.40 -32.80
C ALA A 10 -34.33 -27.58 -33.41
N ARG A 11 -35.01 -28.68 -33.72
CA ARG A 11 -34.39 -29.87 -34.35
C ARG A 11 -33.94 -29.64 -35.79
N ALA A 12 -34.56 -28.69 -36.49
CA ALA A 12 -34.14 -28.28 -37.83
C ALA A 12 -33.02 -27.22 -37.79
N GLU A 13 -32.55 -26.82 -36.60
CA GLU A 13 -31.53 -25.79 -36.37
C GLU A 13 -31.88 -24.45 -37.05
N CYS A 14 -33.17 -24.18 -37.24
CA CYS A 14 -33.65 -22.98 -37.92
C CYS A 14 -33.74 -21.83 -36.91
N THR A 15 -32.66 -21.06 -36.79
CA THR A 15 -32.51 -19.99 -35.79
C THR A 15 -33.62 -18.93 -35.88
N GLU A 16 -33.99 -18.51 -37.09
CA GLU A 16 -35.03 -17.50 -37.30
C GLU A 16 -36.42 -18.00 -36.89
N ALA A 17 -36.74 -19.27 -37.19
CA ALA A 17 -38.00 -19.86 -36.78
C ALA A 17 -38.06 -20.06 -35.26
N VAL A 18 -36.94 -20.44 -34.63
CA VAL A 18 -36.84 -20.53 -33.17
C VAL A 18 -37.05 -19.16 -32.54
N ARG A 19 -36.36 -18.11 -33.02
CA ARG A 19 -36.48 -16.76 -32.47
C ARG A 19 -37.91 -16.22 -32.58
N MET A 20 -38.53 -16.34 -33.76
CA MET A 20 -39.91 -15.91 -33.98
C MET A 20 -40.90 -16.62 -33.05
N LEU A 21 -40.72 -17.93 -32.82
CA LEU A 21 -41.59 -18.69 -31.92
C LEU A 21 -41.38 -18.29 -30.45
N LEU A 22 -40.15 -17.98 -30.05
CA LEU A 22 -39.83 -17.52 -28.71
C LEU A 22 -40.36 -16.09 -28.45
N GLU A 23 -40.23 -15.19 -29.43
CA GLU A 23 -40.82 -13.83 -29.39
C GLU A 23 -42.36 -13.87 -29.23
N LEU A 24 -43.02 -14.92 -29.73
CA LEU A 24 -44.46 -15.14 -29.54
C LEU A 24 -44.82 -15.78 -28.19
N GLY A 25 -43.86 -15.97 -27.28
CA GLY A 25 -44.09 -16.53 -25.94
C GLY A 25 -44.25 -18.06 -25.92
N SER A 26 -43.63 -18.78 -26.85
CA SER A 26 -43.71 -20.26 -26.87
C SER A 26 -43.08 -20.88 -25.61
N TYR A 27 -43.84 -21.74 -24.92
CA TYR A 27 -43.37 -22.44 -23.72
C TYR A 27 -42.22 -23.43 -24.00
N LEU A 28 -41.12 -23.28 -23.26
CA LEU A 28 -39.88 -24.05 -23.40
C LEU A 28 -39.93 -25.46 -22.78
N GLY A 29 -40.90 -25.73 -21.90
CA GLY A 29 -40.96 -26.97 -21.12
C GLY A 29 -41.89 -28.06 -21.66
N HIS A 30 -42.50 -27.86 -22.83
CA HIS A 30 -43.44 -28.85 -23.37
C HIS A 30 -42.72 -30.15 -23.70
N LEU A 31 -43.07 -31.26 -23.05
CA LEU A 31 -42.46 -32.57 -23.32
C LEU A 31 -43.09 -33.25 -24.53
N ASN A 32 -42.27 -33.82 -25.40
CA ASN A 32 -42.76 -34.76 -26.41
C ASN A 32 -43.05 -36.15 -25.80
N ILE A 33 -43.51 -37.10 -26.63
CA ILE A 33 -43.80 -38.48 -26.17
C ILE A 33 -42.55 -39.20 -25.61
N LEU A 34 -41.35 -38.73 -25.96
CA LEU A 34 -40.08 -39.25 -25.46
C LEU A 34 -39.63 -38.56 -24.15
N GLY A 35 -40.43 -37.63 -23.61
CA GLY A 35 -40.08 -36.88 -22.40
C GLY A 35 -38.97 -35.85 -22.63
N VAL A 36 -38.73 -35.42 -23.87
CA VAL A 36 -37.69 -34.43 -24.21
C VAL A 36 -38.34 -33.08 -24.49
N PRO A 37 -37.91 -31.98 -23.83
CA PRO A 37 -38.40 -30.63 -24.09
C PRO A 37 -37.75 -30.01 -25.35
N PRO A 38 -38.32 -28.94 -25.92
CA PRO A 38 -37.75 -28.26 -27.08
C PRO A 38 -36.41 -27.58 -26.75
N ILE A 39 -36.25 -27.06 -25.53
CA ILE A 39 -35.02 -26.39 -25.05
C ILE A 39 -33.76 -27.27 -25.18
N ALA A 40 -33.91 -28.60 -25.13
CA ALA A 40 -32.83 -29.57 -25.30
C ALA A 40 -32.06 -29.43 -26.63
N HIS A 41 -32.70 -28.87 -27.65
CA HIS A 41 -32.14 -28.74 -29.00
C HIS A 41 -31.95 -27.27 -29.42
N ILE A 42 -32.19 -26.31 -28.53
CA ILE A 42 -32.00 -24.89 -28.84
C ILE A 42 -30.56 -24.49 -28.48
N ASN A 43 -29.90 -23.76 -29.37
CA ASN A 43 -28.58 -23.21 -29.09
C ASN A 43 -28.63 -22.25 -27.90
N GLN A 44 -27.70 -22.42 -26.96
CA GLN A 44 -27.53 -21.61 -25.76
C GLN A 44 -27.41 -20.11 -26.07
N GLU A 45 -26.75 -19.73 -27.16
CA GLU A 45 -26.60 -18.31 -27.54
C GLU A 45 -27.96 -17.64 -27.86
N ILE A 46 -28.87 -18.39 -28.51
CA ILE A 46 -30.21 -17.91 -28.84
C ILE A 46 -31.05 -17.77 -27.57
N LEU A 47 -30.89 -18.71 -26.63
CA LEU A 47 -31.57 -18.67 -25.34
C LEU A 47 -31.12 -17.49 -24.50
N HIS A 48 -29.81 -17.21 -24.43
CA HIS A 48 -29.30 -16.02 -23.72
C HIS A 48 -29.87 -14.74 -24.31
N LYS A 49 -29.80 -14.59 -25.64
CA LYS A 49 -30.33 -13.38 -26.30
C LYS A 49 -31.83 -13.19 -26.04
N HIS A 50 -32.61 -14.25 -26.13
CA HIS A 50 -34.04 -14.18 -25.84
C HIS A 50 -34.32 -13.87 -24.36
N PHE A 51 -33.54 -14.45 -23.44
CA PHE A 51 -33.63 -14.15 -22.01
C PHE A 51 -33.25 -12.70 -21.68
N ASP A 52 -32.30 -12.11 -22.39
CA ASP A 52 -32.01 -10.67 -22.25
C ASP A 52 -33.21 -9.82 -22.73
N GLU A 53 -33.86 -10.21 -23.83
CA GLU A 53 -35.03 -9.49 -24.39
C GLU A 53 -36.28 -9.57 -23.48
N CYS A 54 -36.38 -10.62 -22.66
CA CYS A 54 -37.40 -10.78 -21.64
C CYS A 54 -37.21 -9.87 -20.41
N LEU A 55 -36.10 -9.12 -20.34
CA LEU A 55 -35.83 -8.10 -19.31
C LEU A 55 -36.04 -6.71 -19.93
N GLN A 56 -37.14 -6.04 -19.61
CA GLN A 56 -37.44 -4.71 -20.14
C GLN A 56 -37.43 -3.67 -19.03
N SER A 57 -36.73 -2.55 -19.22
CA SER A 57 -36.79 -1.38 -18.35
C SER A 57 -37.77 -0.35 -18.90
N ASN A 58 -38.65 0.17 -18.05
CA ASN A 58 -39.54 1.29 -18.34
C ASN A 58 -39.15 2.51 -17.51
N ASN A 59 -39.42 3.71 -18.06
CA ASN A 59 -39.29 4.99 -17.37
C ASN A 59 -37.89 5.26 -16.78
N GLU A 60 -36.86 4.95 -17.56
CA GLU A 60 -35.47 5.24 -17.22
C GLU A 60 -35.30 6.70 -16.80
N CYS A 61 -34.64 6.93 -15.65
CA CYS A 61 -34.35 8.26 -15.08
C CYS A 61 -35.54 8.99 -14.41
N THR A 62 -36.58 8.28 -13.99
CA THR A 62 -37.66 8.84 -13.15
C THR A 62 -37.85 8.03 -11.86
N ASP A 63 -38.57 8.59 -10.87
CA ASP A 63 -38.92 7.89 -9.63
C ASP A 63 -39.90 6.71 -9.88
N GLU A 64 -40.45 6.58 -11.09
CA GLU A 64 -41.35 5.50 -11.55
C GLU A 64 -40.61 4.45 -12.40
N TYR A 65 -39.30 4.27 -12.17
CA TYR A 65 -38.49 3.27 -12.87
C TYR A 65 -38.94 1.85 -12.52
N GLU A 66 -39.37 1.10 -13.53
CA GLU A 66 -39.87 -0.28 -13.39
C GLU A 66 -39.07 -1.22 -14.30
N ILE A 67 -38.67 -2.37 -13.76
CA ILE A 67 -38.09 -3.47 -14.55
C ILE A 67 -39.13 -4.57 -14.66
N ASN A 68 -39.53 -4.86 -15.90
CA ASN A 68 -40.48 -5.89 -16.25
C ASN A 68 -39.72 -7.17 -16.64
N PHE A 69 -40.12 -8.27 -15.99
CA PHE A 69 -39.62 -9.61 -16.26
C PHE A 69 -40.73 -10.37 -16.99
N ASP A 70 -40.49 -10.75 -18.25
CA ASP A 70 -41.40 -11.59 -19.02
C ASP A 70 -41.11 -13.07 -18.79
N TYR A 71 -42.02 -13.76 -18.10
CA TYR A 71 -41.94 -15.19 -17.82
C TYR A 71 -42.78 -16.06 -18.76
N THR A 72 -43.36 -15.49 -19.82
CA THR A 72 -44.26 -16.21 -20.74
C THR A 72 -43.64 -17.47 -21.35
N CYS A 73 -42.33 -17.46 -21.65
CA CYS A 73 -41.62 -18.61 -22.21
C CYS A 73 -41.35 -19.74 -21.18
N LEU A 74 -41.48 -19.45 -19.88
CA LEU A 74 -41.23 -20.36 -18.76
C LEU A 74 -42.52 -20.88 -18.11
N ILE A 75 -43.67 -20.27 -18.40
CA ILE A 75 -44.97 -20.62 -17.83
C ILE A 75 -45.86 -21.23 -18.93
N PRO A 76 -46.43 -22.43 -18.74
CA PRO A 76 -47.36 -23.00 -19.70
C PRO A 76 -48.66 -22.19 -19.77
N GLN A 77 -49.07 -21.78 -20.98
CA GLN A 77 -50.25 -20.91 -21.19
C GLN A 77 -51.61 -21.62 -21.09
N THR A 78 -51.65 -22.92 -20.78
CA THR A 78 -52.90 -23.66 -20.63
C THR A 78 -53.47 -23.49 -19.23
N THR A 79 -54.62 -22.82 -19.15
CA THR A 79 -55.54 -22.84 -18.01
C THR A 79 -55.73 -24.27 -17.50
N SER A 80 -55.23 -24.55 -16.29
CA SER A 80 -55.30 -25.83 -15.57
C SER A 80 -54.96 -27.08 -16.40
N PRO A 81 -53.82 -27.76 -16.17
CA PRO A 81 -53.58 -29.05 -16.82
C PRO A 81 -54.77 -29.97 -16.51
N SER A 82 -55.35 -30.57 -17.56
CA SER A 82 -56.33 -31.63 -17.33
C SER A 82 -55.66 -32.72 -16.49
N GLU A 83 -56.39 -33.38 -15.57
CA GLU A 83 -55.83 -34.44 -14.70
C GLU A 83 -55.03 -35.48 -15.53
N HIS A 84 -55.47 -35.73 -16.77
CA HIS A 84 -54.79 -36.61 -17.72
C HIS A 84 -53.45 -36.11 -18.26
N GLU A 85 -53.28 -34.80 -18.42
CA GLU A 85 -52.00 -34.19 -18.82
C GLU A 85 -51.01 -34.21 -17.65
N GLU A 86 -51.44 -33.86 -16.44
CA GLU A 86 -50.57 -33.87 -15.26
C GLU A 86 -50.05 -35.29 -14.95
N ILE A 87 -50.92 -36.32 -15.05
CA ILE A 87 -50.52 -37.73 -14.96
C ILE A 87 -49.57 -38.13 -16.09
N ARG A 88 -49.77 -37.60 -17.31
CA ARG A 88 -48.87 -37.85 -18.45
C ARG A 88 -47.49 -37.22 -18.24
N TYR A 89 -47.41 -35.99 -17.72
CA TYR A 89 -46.15 -35.34 -17.37
C TYR A 89 -45.43 -36.11 -16.26
N ASP A 90 -46.11 -36.45 -15.17
CA ASP A 90 -45.50 -37.21 -14.06
C ASP A 90 -45.03 -38.60 -14.50
N SER A 91 -45.80 -39.30 -15.35
CA SER A 91 -45.40 -40.62 -15.86
C SER A 91 -44.24 -40.58 -16.86
N LEU A 92 -44.13 -39.53 -17.68
CA LEU A 92 -42.98 -39.32 -18.57
C LEU A 92 -41.72 -38.94 -17.77
N LEU A 93 -41.87 -38.11 -16.72
CA LEU A 93 -40.78 -37.71 -15.84
C LEU A 93 -40.27 -38.90 -14.99
N ARG A 94 -41.16 -39.74 -14.45
CA ARG A 94 -40.79 -40.95 -13.68
C ARG A 94 -40.10 -42.04 -14.51
N ARG A 95 -40.37 -42.11 -15.82
CA ARG A 95 -39.73 -43.09 -16.73
C ARG A 95 -38.22 -42.83 -16.89
N ASN A 96 -37.82 -41.57 -16.79
CA ASN A 96 -36.43 -41.17 -16.72
C ASN A 96 -36.02 -41.26 -15.25
N SER A 97 -35.21 -42.27 -14.89
CA SER A 97 -34.88 -42.77 -13.54
C SER A 97 -34.32 -41.78 -12.50
N VAL A 98 -34.35 -40.47 -12.77
CA VAL A 98 -33.70 -39.40 -12.00
C VAL A 98 -34.65 -38.70 -11.03
N MET A 99 -35.97 -38.91 -11.12
CA MET A 99 -36.95 -38.01 -10.48
C MET A 99 -37.94 -38.74 -9.55
N LYS A 100 -37.98 -38.35 -8.27
CA LYS A 100 -38.85 -38.94 -7.22
C LYS A 100 -39.93 -38.01 -6.68
N LEU A 101 -39.94 -36.72 -7.05
CA LEU A 101 -40.86 -35.72 -6.48
C LEU A 101 -41.73 -35.09 -7.59
N PRO A 102 -43.05 -34.90 -7.36
CA PRO A 102 -43.88 -34.15 -8.29
C PRO A 102 -43.36 -32.71 -8.38
N LEU A 103 -43.03 -32.27 -9.59
CA LEU A 103 -42.66 -30.88 -9.87
C LEU A 103 -43.86 -30.15 -10.47
N ASN A 104 -44.03 -28.89 -10.07
CA ASN A 104 -44.96 -27.98 -10.73
C ASN A 104 -44.51 -27.76 -12.19
N PRO A 105 -45.45 -27.59 -13.13
CA PRO A 105 -45.13 -27.33 -14.54
C PRO A 105 -44.18 -26.15 -14.79
N GLU A 106 -44.23 -25.14 -13.93
CA GLU A 106 -43.36 -23.96 -13.95
C GLU A 106 -41.88 -24.31 -13.64
N MET A 107 -41.64 -25.38 -12.88
CA MET A 107 -40.29 -25.78 -12.45
C MET A 107 -39.61 -26.73 -13.46
N TYR A 108 -40.33 -27.25 -14.46
CA TYR A 108 -39.78 -28.24 -15.40
C TYR A 108 -38.61 -27.71 -16.22
N VAL A 109 -38.71 -26.47 -16.72
CA VAL A 109 -37.65 -25.85 -17.53
C VAL A 109 -36.41 -25.65 -16.68
N VAL A 110 -36.56 -25.07 -15.49
CA VAL A 110 -35.46 -24.79 -14.55
C VAL A 110 -34.76 -26.08 -14.13
N HIS A 111 -35.53 -27.13 -13.79
CA HIS A 111 -34.98 -28.42 -13.42
C HIS A 111 -34.22 -29.09 -14.57
N TYR A 112 -34.75 -29.02 -15.80
CA TYR A 112 -34.06 -29.55 -16.97
C TYR A 112 -32.71 -28.84 -17.20
N ILE A 113 -32.70 -27.51 -17.14
CA ILE A 113 -31.47 -26.70 -17.25
C ILE A 113 -30.46 -27.07 -16.15
N ALA A 114 -30.91 -27.37 -14.94
CA ALA A 114 -30.03 -27.75 -13.83
C ALA A 114 -29.33 -29.10 -14.03
N LEU A 115 -29.97 -30.03 -14.74
CA LEU A 115 -29.40 -31.34 -15.04
C LEU A 115 -28.47 -31.32 -16.27
N ASP A 116 -28.71 -30.40 -17.21
CA ASP A 116 -27.89 -30.27 -18.42
C ASP A 116 -26.65 -29.38 -18.18
N ARG A 117 -25.45 -29.97 -18.32
CA ARG A 117 -24.18 -29.24 -18.12
C ARG A 117 -23.99 -28.08 -19.09
N SER A 118 -24.53 -28.17 -20.31
CA SER A 118 -24.40 -27.11 -21.32
C SER A 118 -25.28 -25.91 -20.97
N LEU A 119 -26.49 -26.17 -20.52
CA LEU A 119 -27.48 -25.15 -20.17
C LEU A 119 -27.31 -24.60 -18.75
N LYS A 120 -26.56 -25.28 -17.86
CA LYS A 120 -26.36 -24.87 -16.46
C LYS A 120 -25.93 -23.41 -16.27
N ASN A 121 -25.17 -22.85 -17.22
CA ASN A 121 -24.77 -21.44 -17.15
C ASN A 121 -25.96 -20.46 -17.25
N LEU A 122 -27.08 -20.87 -17.87
CA LEU A 122 -28.31 -20.07 -17.94
C LEU A 122 -28.95 -19.88 -16.56
N LEU A 123 -28.70 -20.75 -15.57
CA LEU A 123 -29.22 -20.57 -14.21
C LEU A 123 -28.65 -19.33 -13.51
N LYS A 124 -27.51 -18.81 -13.98
CA LYS A 124 -26.92 -17.57 -13.48
C LYS A 124 -27.59 -16.32 -14.04
N HIS A 125 -28.44 -16.47 -15.06
CA HIS A 125 -29.12 -15.36 -15.70
C HIS A 125 -30.14 -14.73 -14.72
N PRO A 126 -30.28 -13.38 -14.66
CA PRO A 126 -31.19 -12.72 -13.72
C PRO A 126 -32.64 -13.24 -13.75
N LEU A 127 -33.15 -13.65 -14.92
CA LEU A 127 -34.48 -14.27 -15.04
C LEU A 127 -34.64 -15.57 -14.24
N LEU A 128 -33.59 -16.39 -14.14
CA LEU A 128 -33.62 -17.72 -13.54
C LEU A 128 -32.94 -17.80 -12.17
N SER A 129 -32.06 -16.84 -11.87
CA SER A 129 -31.23 -16.82 -10.66
C SER A 129 -31.99 -16.44 -9.39
N SER A 130 -33.28 -16.14 -9.45
CA SER A 130 -34.05 -15.66 -8.30
C SER A 130 -34.23 -16.69 -7.16
N GLY A 131 -33.82 -17.96 -7.34
CA GLY A 131 -34.08 -19.02 -6.36
C GLY A 131 -32.98 -20.04 -6.11
N SER A 132 -31.80 -19.93 -6.74
CA SER A 132 -30.67 -20.80 -6.39
C SER A 132 -29.87 -20.18 -5.25
N GLU A 133 -30.39 -20.30 -4.02
CA GLU A 133 -29.53 -20.20 -2.85
C GLU A 133 -28.50 -21.33 -2.96
N ASN A 134 -27.28 -20.99 -3.37
CA ASN A 134 -26.14 -21.83 -3.03
C ASN A 134 -26.17 -21.91 -1.50
N ASN A 135 -26.53 -23.06 -0.96
CA ASN A 135 -26.40 -23.34 0.47
C ASN A 135 -24.91 -23.36 0.79
N ASP A 136 -24.33 -22.17 0.83
CA ASP A 136 -22.91 -21.92 0.99
C ASP A 136 -22.45 -22.28 2.41
N PHE A 137 -23.41 -22.60 3.30
CA PHE A 137 -23.26 -22.81 4.73
C PHE A 137 -24.21 -23.90 5.29
N PRO A 138 -24.10 -25.17 4.86
CA PRO A 138 -25.03 -26.23 5.29
C PRO A 138 -24.73 -26.73 6.71
N ASN A 139 -23.48 -26.62 7.18
CA ASN A 139 -23.02 -27.11 8.48
C ASN A 139 -22.24 -26.01 9.23
N PRO A 140 -22.39 -25.88 10.56
CA PRO A 140 -21.67 -24.86 11.33
C PRO A 140 -20.14 -25.02 11.24
N GLY A 141 -19.62 -26.25 11.19
CA GLY A 141 -18.19 -26.51 11.03
C GLY A 141 -17.64 -26.13 9.65
N GLN A 142 -18.38 -26.41 8.57
CA GLN A 142 -18.01 -25.98 7.22
C GLN A 142 -18.13 -24.46 7.06
N SER A 143 -19.08 -23.86 7.77
CA SER A 143 -19.26 -22.41 7.80
C SER A 143 -18.11 -21.70 8.50
N LEU A 144 -17.68 -22.21 9.65
CA LEU A 144 -16.48 -21.71 10.34
C LEU A 144 -15.23 -21.83 9.47
N PHE A 145 -15.04 -22.98 8.82
CA PHE A 145 -13.93 -23.19 7.90
C PHE A 145 -13.96 -22.17 6.75
N LYS A 146 -15.11 -22.02 6.08
CA LYS A 146 -15.28 -21.08 4.97
C LYS A 146 -15.05 -19.64 5.40
N THR A 147 -15.54 -19.23 6.57
CA THR A 147 -15.31 -17.90 7.15
C THR A 147 -13.83 -17.66 7.44
N ILE A 148 -13.11 -18.60 8.07
CA ILE A 148 -11.67 -18.46 8.36
C ILE A 148 -10.87 -18.26 7.07
N ILE A 149 -11.20 -19.02 6.03
CA ILE A 149 -10.54 -18.89 4.72
C ILE A 149 -10.89 -17.55 4.08
N MET A 150 -12.15 -17.15 4.09
CA MET A 150 -12.60 -15.88 3.53
C MET A 150 -12.05 -14.66 4.29
N VAL A 151 -11.76 -14.76 5.60
CA VAL A 151 -11.08 -13.72 6.38
C VAL A 151 -9.67 -13.43 5.86
N THR A 152 -9.01 -14.42 5.24
CA THR A 152 -7.71 -14.19 4.60
C THR A 152 -7.80 -13.39 3.30
N GLY A 153 -8.99 -13.23 2.72
CA GLY A 153 -9.25 -12.42 1.53
C GLY A 153 -8.77 -13.02 0.20
N GLU A 154 -7.83 -13.96 0.22
CA GLU A 154 -7.14 -14.47 -0.98
C GLU A 154 -7.70 -15.81 -1.50
N PHE A 155 -8.41 -16.57 -0.67
CA PHE A 155 -8.79 -17.95 -1.00
C PHE A 155 -10.30 -18.20 -0.86
N ASN A 156 -10.85 -19.04 -1.74
CA ASN A 156 -12.22 -19.56 -1.63
C ASN A 156 -12.19 -21.03 -1.17
N ALA A 157 -13.00 -21.38 -0.18
CA ALA A 157 -13.04 -22.74 0.37
C ALA A 157 -13.54 -23.80 -0.63
N THR A 158 -14.23 -23.40 -1.69
CA THR A 158 -14.76 -24.27 -2.75
C THR A 158 -13.70 -24.76 -3.73
N ASP A 159 -12.57 -24.06 -3.83
CA ASP A 159 -11.57 -24.29 -4.87
C ASP A 159 -10.49 -25.29 -4.43
N ILE A 160 -10.54 -25.75 -3.17
CA ILE A 160 -9.54 -26.64 -2.58
C ILE A 160 -10.10 -28.07 -2.45
N PRO A 161 -9.73 -29.00 -3.35
CA PRO A 161 -10.29 -30.35 -3.38
C PRO A 161 -9.67 -31.25 -2.28
N PHE A 162 -10.24 -31.24 -1.08
CA PHE A 162 -9.84 -32.15 0.00
C PHE A 162 -10.50 -33.54 -0.14
N VAL A 163 -10.01 -34.36 -1.08
CA VAL A 163 -10.68 -35.62 -1.46
C VAL A 163 -10.21 -36.86 -0.68
N LEU A 164 -8.94 -36.91 -0.24
CA LEU A 164 -8.38 -38.13 0.38
C LEU A 164 -8.62 -38.25 1.90
N HIS A 165 -8.50 -37.16 2.66
CA HIS A 165 -8.74 -37.15 4.11
C HIS A 165 -9.36 -35.81 4.56
N PRO A 166 -10.70 -35.68 4.58
CA PRO A 166 -11.36 -34.39 4.79
C PRO A 166 -11.00 -33.80 6.16
N VAL A 167 -10.97 -34.58 7.23
CA VAL A 167 -10.74 -34.06 8.59
C VAL A 167 -9.30 -33.57 8.79
N PHE A 168 -8.31 -34.40 8.46
CA PHE A 168 -6.90 -34.07 8.70
C PHE A 168 -6.45 -32.88 7.85
N SER A 169 -6.88 -32.83 6.58
CA SER A 169 -6.55 -31.71 5.68
C SER A 169 -7.12 -30.38 6.17
N HIS A 170 -8.34 -30.35 6.70
CA HIS A 170 -8.91 -29.12 7.26
C HIS A 170 -8.15 -28.65 8.50
N ILE A 171 -7.76 -29.57 9.40
CA ILE A 171 -7.00 -29.22 10.62
C ILE A 171 -5.64 -28.62 10.26
N VAL A 172 -4.88 -29.29 9.38
CA VAL A 172 -3.56 -28.80 8.93
C VAL A 172 -3.69 -27.47 8.19
N PHE A 173 -4.72 -27.31 7.36
CA PHE A 173 -4.95 -26.08 6.62
C PHE A 173 -5.34 -24.90 7.52
N ILE A 174 -6.21 -25.10 8.50
CA ILE A 174 -6.55 -24.07 9.50
C ILE A 174 -5.30 -23.66 10.29
N LEU A 175 -4.47 -24.63 10.71
CA LEU A 175 -3.22 -24.36 11.40
C LEU A 175 -2.26 -23.53 10.52
N PHE A 176 -2.14 -23.89 9.24
CA PHE A 176 -1.31 -23.17 8.28
C PHE A 176 -1.80 -21.73 8.08
N VAL A 177 -3.10 -21.53 7.88
CA VAL A 177 -3.72 -20.20 7.76
C VAL A 177 -3.52 -19.38 9.04
N PHE A 178 -3.66 -19.99 10.22
CA PHE A 178 -3.40 -19.34 11.51
C PHE A 178 -1.94 -18.89 11.64
N LEU A 179 -0.98 -19.73 11.25
CA LEU A 179 0.45 -19.39 11.27
C LEU A 179 0.76 -18.23 10.32
N ILE A 180 0.17 -18.19 9.13
CA ILE A 180 0.35 -17.06 8.21
C ILE A 180 -0.31 -15.79 8.78
N ALA A 181 -1.58 -15.85 9.18
CA ALA A 181 -2.35 -14.68 9.57
C ALA A 181 -1.89 -14.08 10.90
N ILE A 182 -1.58 -14.91 11.90
CA ILE A 182 -1.22 -14.43 13.25
C ILE A 182 0.28 -14.40 13.46
N VAL A 183 1.04 -15.40 12.99
CA VAL A 183 2.49 -15.42 13.27
C VAL A 183 3.25 -14.59 12.24
N LEU A 184 3.01 -14.78 10.93
CA LEU A 184 3.76 -14.02 9.91
C LEU A 184 3.35 -12.56 9.86
N PHE A 185 2.05 -12.23 9.93
CA PHE A 185 1.62 -10.82 9.86
C PHE A 185 2.07 -10.02 11.10
N ASN A 186 1.97 -10.60 12.30
CA ASN A 186 2.45 -9.94 13.51
C ASN A 186 3.98 -9.83 13.52
N LEU A 187 4.69 -10.80 12.96
CA LEU A 187 6.15 -10.72 12.81
C LEU A 187 6.54 -9.68 11.76
N LEU A 188 5.85 -9.61 10.63
CA LEU A 188 6.11 -8.64 9.55
C LEU A 188 5.82 -7.21 10.03
N ILE A 189 4.68 -6.99 10.69
CA ILE A 189 4.37 -5.70 11.32
C ILE A 189 5.39 -5.39 12.43
N GLY A 190 5.76 -6.37 13.25
CA GLY A 190 6.75 -6.18 14.32
C GLY A 190 8.12 -5.76 13.80
N LEU A 191 8.59 -6.38 12.71
CA LEU A 191 9.83 -6.00 12.03
C LEU A 191 9.71 -4.61 11.38
N ALA A 192 8.61 -4.36 10.66
CA ALA A 192 8.38 -3.07 10.02
C ALA A 192 8.25 -1.91 11.04
N VAL A 193 7.67 -2.15 12.21
CA VAL A 193 7.59 -1.16 13.31
C VAL A 193 8.97 -0.83 13.85
N SER A 194 9.84 -1.82 14.02
CA SER A 194 11.23 -1.58 14.42
C SER A 194 11.97 -0.74 13.37
N ASP A 195 11.84 -1.09 12.10
CA ASP A 195 12.50 -0.37 11.00
C ASP A 195 11.96 1.06 10.85
N THR A 196 10.64 1.25 10.99
CA THR A 196 10.02 2.58 10.90
C THR A 196 10.36 3.46 12.10
N ALA A 197 10.51 2.89 13.30
CA ALA A 197 10.98 3.64 14.47
C ALA A 197 12.42 4.16 14.27
N ASP A 198 13.30 3.33 13.74
CA ASP A 198 14.68 3.72 13.42
C ASP A 198 14.73 4.78 12.30
N ILE A 199 13.90 4.64 11.25
CA ILE A 199 13.78 5.64 10.18
C ILE A 199 13.25 6.96 10.73
N LEU A 200 12.26 6.93 11.62
CA LEU A 200 11.68 8.12 12.23
C LEU A 200 12.72 8.91 13.02
N SER A 201 13.50 8.26 13.88
CA SER A 201 14.55 8.93 14.66
C SER A 201 15.62 9.59 13.77
N LYS A 202 16.01 8.93 12.67
CA LYS A 202 16.91 9.49 11.66
C LYS A 202 16.27 10.65 10.90
N ALA A 203 15.00 10.53 10.54
CA ALA A 203 14.26 11.56 9.81
C ALA A 203 14.06 12.83 10.67
N GLU A 204 13.86 12.71 11.99
CA GLU A 204 13.80 13.84 12.90
C GLU A 204 15.13 14.62 12.91
N LEU A 205 16.26 13.91 13.03
CA LEU A 205 17.59 14.52 12.98
C LEU A 205 17.86 15.20 11.62
N VAL A 206 17.58 14.50 10.52
CA VAL A 206 17.73 15.05 9.16
C VAL A 206 16.78 16.24 8.96
N GLY A 207 15.59 16.19 9.54
CA GLY A 207 14.63 17.28 9.56
C GLY A 207 15.18 18.51 10.29
N LEU A 208 15.78 18.34 11.47
CA LEU A 208 16.44 19.43 12.21
C LEU A 208 17.63 20.02 11.44
N ILE A 209 18.47 19.17 10.85
CA ILE A 209 19.59 19.60 10.02
C ILE A 209 19.08 20.39 8.80
N SER A 210 18.03 19.91 8.15
CA SER A 210 17.43 20.58 6.97
C SER A 210 16.81 21.91 7.33
N ARG A 211 16.09 21.99 8.46
CA ARG A 211 15.56 23.25 9.00
C ARG A 211 16.68 24.24 9.30
N THR A 212 17.76 23.79 9.92
CA THR A 212 18.93 24.64 10.23
C THR A 212 19.62 25.14 8.96
N LYS A 213 19.76 24.27 7.94
CA LYS A 213 20.30 24.66 6.62
C LYS A 213 19.40 25.67 5.92
N LEU A 214 18.08 25.49 5.95
CA LEU A 214 17.13 26.44 5.38
C LEU A 214 17.17 27.79 6.08
N ILE A 215 17.27 27.80 7.41
CA ILE A 215 17.45 29.03 8.19
C ILE A 215 18.76 29.72 7.77
N CYS A 216 19.89 29.01 7.76
CA CYS A 216 21.18 29.57 7.32
C CYS A 216 21.13 30.09 5.87
N TYR A 217 20.50 29.36 4.97
CA TYR A 217 20.30 29.78 3.58
C TYR A 217 19.45 31.05 3.49
N ALA A 218 18.33 31.12 4.23
CA ALA A 218 17.49 32.30 4.31
C ALA A 218 18.24 33.49 4.93
N GLU A 219 19.01 33.27 6.00
CA GLU A 219 19.85 34.30 6.61
C GLU A 219 20.90 34.82 5.62
N ASN A 220 21.52 33.96 4.82
CA ASN A 220 22.48 34.38 3.78
C ASN A 220 21.83 35.22 2.66
N ILE A 221 20.60 34.88 2.25
CA ILE A 221 19.85 35.69 1.27
C ILE A 221 19.53 37.07 1.87
N VAL A 222 19.09 37.11 3.12
CA VAL A 222 18.72 38.36 3.81
C VAL A 222 19.94 39.23 4.12
N LEU A 223 21.07 38.63 4.51
CA LEU A 223 22.33 39.33 4.77
C LEU A 223 23.03 39.78 3.49
N GLY A 224 22.60 39.29 2.32
CA GLY A 224 23.12 39.73 1.03
C GLY A 224 24.64 39.62 0.98
N SER A 225 25.18 38.42 1.16
CA SER A 225 26.62 38.24 1.04
C SER A 225 27.05 38.50 -0.41
N SER A 226 27.67 39.67 -0.60
CA SER A 226 28.72 40.01 -1.57
C SER A 226 29.15 38.90 -2.57
N ILE A 227 28.30 38.54 -3.52
CA ILE A 227 28.66 37.76 -4.74
C ILE A 227 28.39 38.61 -6.00
N MET A 228 28.35 39.93 -5.87
CA MET A 228 28.30 40.82 -7.03
C MET A 228 29.42 41.85 -6.96
N LYS A 229 30.59 41.45 -7.48
CA LYS A 229 31.57 42.42 -7.98
C LYS A 229 30.86 43.24 -9.07
N SER A 230 30.50 44.47 -8.71
CA SER A 230 30.00 45.61 -9.49
C SER A 230 29.77 45.44 -11.00
N PRO A 231 28.68 46.06 -11.50
CA PRO A 231 28.92 47.22 -12.35
C PRO A 231 28.26 48.50 -11.79
N LYS A 232 28.92 49.63 -12.06
CA LYS A 232 28.82 50.94 -11.40
C LYS A 232 27.48 51.71 -11.54
N CYS A 233 26.37 51.11 -11.95
CA CYS A 233 25.21 51.87 -12.43
C CYS A 233 23.88 51.66 -11.70
N TRP A 234 23.85 51.21 -10.43
CA TRP A 234 22.59 50.98 -9.69
C TRP A 234 22.48 51.79 -8.39
N ASN A 235 23.12 52.96 -8.32
CA ASN A 235 23.21 53.72 -7.05
C ASN A 235 21.90 54.43 -6.61
N MET A 236 20.82 54.37 -7.40
CA MET A 236 19.61 55.17 -7.13
C MET A 236 18.38 54.37 -6.67
N LEU A 237 18.30 53.06 -6.93
CA LEU A 237 17.18 52.21 -6.49
C LEU A 237 17.46 51.44 -5.19
N TYR A 238 18.73 51.35 -4.77
CA TYR A 238 19.13 50.55 -3.60
C TYR A 238 18.87 51.21 -2.23
N LYS A 239 18.75 52.54 -2.15
CA LYS A 239 18.57 53.23 -0.85
C LYS A 239 17.22 52.92 -0.19
N ASN A 240 16.14 52.73 -0.97
CA ASN A 240 14.80 52.50 -0.43
C ASN A 240 14.46 51.02 -0.15
N GLN A 241 15.14 50.06 -0.80
CA GLN A 241 14.96 48.62 -0.50
C GLN A 241 15.77 48.17 0.73
N ILE A 242 16.97 48.71 0.96
CA ILE A 242 17.81 48.37 2.13
C ILE A 242 17.10 48.73 3.45
N PHE A 243 16.33 49.83 3.49
CA PHE A 243 15.59 50.24 4.67
C PHE A 243 14.46 49.26 5.04
N ARG A 244 13.81 48.64 4.04
CA ARG A 244 12.77 47.62 4.25
C ARG A 244 13.36 46.27 4.66
N ILE A 245 14.50 45.87 4.10
CA ILE A 245 15.15 44.58 4.43
C ILE A 245 15.81 44.64 5.82
N LYS A 246 16.33 45.79 6.28
CA LYS A 246 16.89 45.93 7.64
C LYS A 246 15.85 45.65 8.74
N PHE A 247 14.62 46.11 8.55
CA PHE A 247 13.50 45.88 9.48
C PHE A 247 13.14 44.39 9.55
N PHE A 248 13.10 43.70 8.41
CA PHE A 248 12.87 42.25 8.35
C PHE A 248 14.07 41.45 8.86
N ALA A 249 15.30 41.86 8.56
CA ALA A 249 16.53 41.20 8.99
C ALA A 249 16.65 41.16 10.51
N GLN A 250 16.32 42.26 11.21
CA GLN A 250 16.33 42.28 12.69
C GLN A 250 15.33 41.32 13.33
N ARG A 251 14.29 40.88 12.60
CA ARG A 251 13.24 39.97 13.08
C ARG A 251 13.45 38.52 12.63
N VAL A 252 14.20 38.30 11.55
CA VAL A 252 14.41 36.98 10.92
C VAL A 252 15.77 36.38 11.27
N LEU A 253 16.78 37.20 11.59
CA LEU A 253 18.09 36.71 12.02
C LEU A 253 18.00 36.13 13.44
N LEU A 254 18.45 34.88 13.63
CA LEU A 254 18.58 34.27 14.95
C LEU A 254 19.56 35.04 15.84
N PHE A 255 20.51 35.77 15.24
CA PHE A 255 21.45 36.64 15.95
C PHE A 255 21.57 38.02 15.26
N PRO A 256 20.67 38.97 15.58
CA PRO A 256 20.56 40.23 14.84
C PRO A 256 21.78 41.17 14.91
N HIS A 257 22.67 41.04 15.90
CA HIS A 257 23.58 42.15 16.25
C HIS A 257 25.05 41.87 16.56
N TYR A 258 25.53 40.62 16.66
CA TYR A 258 26.74 40.47 17.49
C TYR A 258 28.09 40.28 16.80
N LEU A 259 28.22 39.99 15.50
CA LEU A 259 29.57 39.85 14.89
C LEU A 259 29.66 40.17 13.39
N LEU A 260 29.81 41.44 13.05
CA LEU A 260 30.08 41.88 11.67
C LEU A 260 31.35 41.26 11.05
N GLN A 261 32.33 40.85 11.87
CA GLN A 261 33.59 40.25 11.43
C GLN A 261 33.79 38.80 11.93
N ALA A 262 32.76 38.17 12.50
CA ALA A 262 32.84 36.84 13.14
C ALA A 262 33.94 36.68 14.22
N LYS A 263 34.57 37.77 14.67
CA LYS A 263 35.75 37.77 15.54
C LYS A 263 35.52 38.62 16.78
N ILE A 264 35.66 37.99 17.95
CA ILE A 264 35.62 38.65 19.26
C ILE A 264 37.03 38.69 19.83
N ILE A 265 37.49 39.87 20.25
CA ILE A 265 38.77 40.01 20.95
C ILE A 265 38.48 40.31 22.42
N VAL A 266 38.79 39.33 23.28
CA VAL A 266 38.70 39.48 24.75
C VAL A 266 40.11 39.71 25.30
N LYS A 267 40.29 40.75 26.11
CA LYS A 267 41.57 41.03 26.80
C LYS A 267 41.43 40.68 28.28
N PRO A 268 41.69 39.43 28.70
CA PRO A 268 41.46 38.97 30.07
C PRO A 268 42.34 39.68 31.11
N TYR A 269 43.51 40.21 30.71
CA TYR A 269 44.42 40.94 31.62
C TYR A 269 44.19 42.46 31.64
N LYS A 270 43.23 42.97 30.86
CA LYS A 270 42.85 44.40 30.85
C LYS A 270 41.39 44.55 31.24
N ASP A 271 41.09 44.28 32.52
CA ASP A 271 39.77 44.51 33.15
C ASP A 271 38.61 43.78 32.43
N ASN A 272 38.90 42.58 31.90
CA ASN A 272 37.92 41.70 31.24
C ASN A 272 37.15 42.36 30.08
N LYS A 273 37.76 43.36 29.44
CA LYS A 273 37.10 44.14 28.38
C LYS A 273 37.02 43.33 27.09
N ILE A 274 35.82 43.29 26.53
CA ILE A 274 35.49 42.73 25.22
C ILE A 274 35.46 43.89 24.23
N TYR A 275 36.19 43.74 23.12
CA TYR A 275 36.11 44.64 21.98
C TYR A 275 35.29 43.96 20.90
N ILE A 276 34.10 44.49 20.62
CA ILE A 276 33.27 44.10 19.48
C ILE A 276 33.50 45.15 18.41
N PHE A 277 34.16 44.78 17.30
CA PHE A 277 34.34 45.69 16.18
C PHE A 277 33.02 45.79 15.41
N ALA A 278 32.27 46.83 15.70
CA ALA A 278 31.16 47.28 14.87
C ALA A 278 31.58 48.59 14.18
N CYS A 279 32.22 48.49 13.02
CA CYS A 279 32.42 49.67 12.18
C CYS A 279 31.31 49.72 11.14
N ASN A 280 30.50 50.78 11.21
CA ASN A 280 29.76 51.31 10.08
C ASN A 280 30.55 52.51 9.57
N ASP A 281 30.56 52.74 8.24
CA ASP A 281 31.48 53.60 7.48
C ASP A 281 31.73 55.04 7.97
N GLU A 282 31.05 55.56 9.00
CA GLU A 282 31.24 56.94 9.49
C GLU A 282 31.45 57.08 11.01
N ALA A 283 31.33 56.01 11.81
CA ALA A 283 31.65 56.05 13.24
C ALA A 283 31.84 54.64 13.83
N CYS A 284 33.03 54.34 14.37
CA CYS A 284 33.24 53.12 15.15
C CYS A 284 32.87 53.40 16.62
N ASN A 285 31.66 53.00 17.01
CA ASN A 285 31.24 53.05 18.42
C ASN A 285 31.87 51.87 19.18
N ASN A 286 32.92 52.15 19.95
CA ASN A 286 33.55 51.16 20.81
C ASN A 286 32.68 50.89 22.05
N THR A 287 31.76 49.93 21.97
CA THR A 287 31.05 49.45 23.17
C THR A 287 31.98 48.53 23.96
N SER A 288 32.48 49.00 25.10
CA SER A 288 33.26 48.16 26.02
C SER A 288 32.31 47.36 26.90
N LEU A 289 32.10 46.08 26.58
CA LEU A 289 31.45 45.13 27.49
C LEU A 289 32.49 44.46 28.41
N LYS A 290 32.09 44.15 29.65
CA LYS A 290 32.88 43.34 30.58
C LYS A 290 32.37 41.91 30.57
N MET A 291 33.27 40.95 30.43
CA MET A 291 32.91 39.53 30.51
C MET A 291 32.76 39.10 31.97
N ASP A 292 31.88 38.14 32.23
CA ASP A 292 31.69 37.56 33.56
C ASP A 292 33.01 36.97 34.09
N PRO A 293 33.46 37.35 35.31
CA PRO A 293 34.71 36.88 35.89
C PRO A 293 34.77 35.35 36.09
N LYS A 294 33.63 34.67 36.31
CA LYS A 294 33.56 33.20 36.45
C LYS A 294 33.84 32.48 35.12
N ILE A 295 33.44 33.09 34.01
CA ILE A 295 33.71 32.54 32.68
C ILE A 295 35.20 32.67 32.38
N ILE A 296 35.79 33.84 32.64
CA ILE A 296 37.23 34.07 32.41
C ILE A 296 38.11 33.20 33.31
N SER A 297 37.74 32.95 34.56
CA SER A 297 38.51 32.04 35.43
C SER A 297 38.52 30.61 34.87
N LYS A 298 37.36 30.09 34.44
CA LYS A 298 37.27 28.79 33.77
C LYS A 298 38.03 28.76 32.44
N SER A 299 37.89 29.77 31.59
CA SER A 299 38.62 29.86 30.33
C SER A 299 40.14 29.89 30.56
N ARG A 300 40.62 30.61 31.58
CA ARG A 300 42.04 30.59 31.96
C ARG A 300 42.51 29.22 32.42
N GLN A 301 41.69 28.50 33.19
CA GLN A 301 42.00 27.14 33.62
C GLN A 301 42.11 26.17 32.43
N ILE A 302 41.21 26.28 31.45
CA ILE A 302 41.26 25.46 30.23
C ILE A 302 42.49 25.80 29.38
N LEU A 303 42.82 27.09 29.25
CA LEU A 303 44.00 27.53 28.49
C LEU A 303 45.32 27.11 29.16
N SER A 304 45.41 27.19 30.49
CA SER A 304 46.60 26.73 31.22
C SER A 304 46.73 25.21 31.18
N ALA A 305 45.62 24.47 31.21
CA ALA A 305 45.62 23.02 31.00
C ALA A 305 46.09 22.66 29.57
N ARG A 306 45.61 23.37 28.53
CA ARG A 306 46.07 23.19 27.15
C ARG A 306 47.57 23.49 26.99
N GLY A 307 48.07 24.56 27.58
CA GLY A 307 49.49 24.90 27.55
C GLY A 307 50.37 23.82 28.19
N LYS A 308 49.93 23.27 29.33
CA LYS A 308 50.62 22.15 29.99
C LYS A 308 50.67 20.90 29.12
N ILE A 309 49.55 20.53 28.47
CA ILE A 309 49.51 19.36 27.56
C ILE A 309 50.56 19.50 26.44
N THR A 310 50.68 20.69 25.83
CA THR A 310 51.70 20.92 24.80
C THR A 310 53.14 20.91 25.32
N GLU A 311 53.38 21.29 26.58
CA GLU A 311 54.71 21.18 27.17
C GLU A 311 55.06 19.74 27.55
N TYR A 312 54.09 18.97 28.08
CA TYR A 312 54.26 17.53 28.30
C TYR A 312 54.56 16.79 27.00
N GLU A 313 53.86 17.09 25.90
CA GLU A 313 54.16 16.51 24.58
C GLU A 313 55.58 16.84 24.11
N LYS A 314 56.04 18.08 24.30
CA LYS A 314 57.43 18.47 23.97
C LYS A 314 58.46 17.72 24.83
N ILE A 315 58.18 17.56 26.13
CA ILE A 315 59.05 16.81 27.06
C ILE A 315 59.06 15.33 26.70
N MET A 316 57.91 14.73 26.38
CA MET A 316 57.81 13.33 25.94
C MET A 316 58.57 13.09 24.63
N ASN A 317 58.46 13.98 23.66
CA ASN A 317 59.23 13.90 22.42
C ASN A 317 60.74 14.04 22.67
N ALA A 318 61.15 14.89 23.61
CA ALA A 318 62.56 15.02 24.00
C ALA A 318 63.08 13.76 24.72
N LEU A 319 62.26 13.15 25.58
CA LEU A 319 62.59 11.90 26.28
C LEU A 319 62.72 10.72 25.32
N GLN A 320 61.80 10.57 24.36
CA GLN A 320 61.92 9.54 23.31
C GLN A 320 63.16 9.71 22.45
N LYS A 321 63.54 10.96 22.17
CA LYS A 321 64.76 11.25 21.40
C LYS A 321 66.02 10.84 22.19
N LEU A 322 66.06 11.12 23.49
CA LEU A 322 67.15 10.67 24.36
C LEU A 322 67.21 9.15 24.48
N GLU A 323 66.07 8.48 24.57
CA GLU A 323 66.00 7.00 24.60
C GLU A 323 66.59 6.39 23.33
N LEU A 324 66.25 6.93 22.15
CA LEU A 324 66.82 6.53 20.87
C LEU A 324 68.33 6.75 20.80
N ASP A 325 68.83 7.88 21.30
CA ASP A 325 70.26 8.17 21.33
C ASP A 325 71.02 7.18 22.23
N VAL A 326 70.44 6.77 23.36
CA VAL A 326 71.03 5.75 24.26
C VAL A 326 71.05 4.37 23.60
N ILE A 327 69.99 3.98 22.90
CA ILE A 327 69.94 2.72 22.16
C ILE A 327 71.03 2.70 21.08
N ASN A 328 71.14 3.76 20.29
CA ASN A 328 72.17 3.88 19.26
C ASN A 328 73.60 3.78 19.84
N LEU A 329 73.87 4.43 20.98
CA LEU A 329 75.16 4.32 21.65
C LEU A 329 75.44 2.89 22.14
N THR A 330 74.41 2.20 22.63
CA THR A 330 74.52 0.81 23.07
C THR A 330 74.84 -0.11 21.90
N ASP A 331 74.20 0.09 20.75
CA ASP A 331 74.49 -0.67 19.52
C ASP A 331 75.91 -0.40 19.01
N ILE A 332 76.37 0.87 19.05
CA ILE A 332 77.75 1.22 18.71
C ILE A 332 78.73 0.53 19.66
N MET A 333 78.49 0.55 20.96
CA MET A 333 79.33 -0.13 21.94
C MET A 333 79.38 -1.65 21.71
N ASN A 334 78.24 -2.28 21.44
CA ASN A 334 78.16 -3.70 21.12
C ASN A 334 78.92 -4.04 19.83
N SER A 335 78.82 -3.18 18.80
CA SER A 335 79.58 -3.35 17.55
C SER A 335 81.09 -3.24 17.78
N LEU A 336 81.55 -2.27 18.59
CA LEU A 336 82.95 -2.10 18.95
C LEU A 336 83.47 -3.29 19.75
N GLN A 337 82.67 -3.80 20.69
CA GLN A 337 83.02 -4.99 21.47
C GLN A 337 83.14 -6.23 20.58
N SER A 338 82.23 -6.42 19.63
CA SER A 338 82.31 -7.53 18.67
C SER A 338 83.57 -7.45 17.78
N THR A 339 83.98 -6.25 17.36
CA THR A 339 85.23 -6.06 16.60
C THR A 339 86.49 -6.24 17.44
N ALA A 340 86.43 -5.96 18.75
CA ALA A 340 87.54 -6.20 19.67
C ALA A 340 87.72 -7.70 19.94
N ASP A 341 86.62 -8.44 20.06
CA ASP A 341 86.63 -9.89 20.26
C ASP A 341 87.02 -10.67 19.00
N HIS A 342 86.80 -10.14 17.79
CA HIS A 342 87.27 -10.72 16.51
C HIS A 342 88.77 -10.49 16.22
N ASN A 343 89.41 -9.55 16.92
CA ASN A 343 90.82 -9.19 16.75
C ASN A 343 91.75 -9.84 17.81
N LYS A 344 91.21 -10.72 18.66
CA LYS A 344 91.95 -11.63 19.54
C LYS A 344 91.88 -13.04 18.98
#